data_AF-A0AAN6MZ09-F1
#
_entry.id   AF-A0AAN6MZ09-F1
#
_cell.length_a   1.000
_cell.length_b   1.000
_cell.length_c   1.000
_cell.angle_alpha   90.00
_cell.angle_beta   90.00
_cell.angle_gamma   90.00
#
_symmetry.space_group_name_H-M   'P 1'
#
loop_
_entity.id
_entity.type
_entity.pdbx_description
1 polymer ?
#
loop_
_entity_poly.entity_id
_entity_poly.type
_entity_poly.pdbx_seq_one_letter_code
_entity_poly.pdbx_strand_id
1 'polypeptide(L)'
;MPFNKQFNGEAYFDWLGRQPELLHSFHQFMTTQRIGHPQWLDFYPIDKELVPGFDSSDPNAVFMVDVGGSVGHEIQAVKKRFPNIPGRFVLQDRPATIAGVVPENGMEAMAHDFFSPQPLKGARAYYFRSVLHDWDDDRCRIILGHIRDAMKPGYSKILVNEFNIPVKGACTFVTHSDFMVMSVNAAVERTQRQWYDLIESVEGLKIERI
;
A
#
# COMPACT_ATOMS: atom_id res chain seq x y z
N MET A 1 -15.53 -13.14 12.56
CA MET A 1 -15.35 -12.97 11.10
C MET A 1 -15.68 -14.28 10.38
N PRO A 2 -16.38 -14.27 9.24
CA PRO A 2 -16.74 -15.48 8.49
C PRO A 2 -15.54 -16.34 8.11
N PHE A 3 -14.45 -15.73 7.60
CA PHE A 3 -13.22 -16.46 7.26
C PHE A 3 -12.57 -17.11 8.48
N ASN A 4 -12.23 -16.35 9.53
CA ASN A 4 -11.58 -16.92 10.71
C ASN A 4 -12.41 -18.06 11.34
N LYS A 5 -13.74 -17.97 11.33
CA LYS A 5 -14.59 -19.06 11.83
C LYS A 5 -14.43 -20.35 11.02
N GLN A 6 -14.27 -20.23 9.71
CA GLN A 6 -14.07 -21.36 8.80
C GLN A 6 -12.64 -21.94 8.90
N PHE A 7 -11.65 -21.09 9.21
CA PHE A 7 -10.22 -21.45 9.20
C PHE A 7 -9.58 -21.35 10.60
N ASN A 8 -10.27 -21.85 11.63
CA ASN A 8 -9.73 -22.06 12.99
C ASN A 8 -9.10 -20.80 13.66
N GLY A 9 -9.63 -19.62 13.37
CA GLY A 9 -9.20 -18.36 13.96
C GLY A 9 -8.09 -17.64 13.20
N GLU A 10 -7.49 -18.27 12.19
CA GLU A 10 -6.35 -17.72 11.45
C GLU A 10 -6.73 -16.50 10.59
N ALA A 11 -5.82 -15.54 10.47
CA ALA A 11 -5.95 -14.41 9.56
C ALA A 11 -5.80 -14.86 8.09
N TYR A 12 -6.61 -14.28 7.20
CA TYR A 12 -6.65 -14.65 5.78
C TYR A 12 -5.28 -14.65 5.11
N PHE A 13 -4.52 -13.58 5.31
CA PHE A 13 -3.23 -13.42 4.67
C PHE A 13 -2.22 -14.46 5.18
N ASP A 14 -2.16 -14.72 6.48
CA ASP A 14 -1.29 -15.76 7.04
C ASP A 14 -1.63 -17.14 6.48
N TRP A 15 -2.93 -17.46 6.41
CA TRP A 15 -3.41 -18.67 5.76
C TRP A 15 -2.99 -18.75 4.28
N LEU A 16 -3.21 -17.68 3.51
CA LEU A 16 -2.88 -17.60 2.09
C LEU A 16 -1.38 -17.78 1.84
N GLY A 17 -0.54 -17.22 2.72
CA GLY A 17 0.92 -17.36 2.64
C GLY A 17 1.42 -18.81 2.75
N ARG A 18 0.61 -19.71 3.33
CA ARG A 18 0.90 -21.15 3.45
C ARG A 18 0.32 -21.96 2.28
N GLN A 19 -0.30 -21.31 1.29
CA GLN A 19 -0.92 -21.93 0.12
C GLN A 19 -0.25 -21.40 -1.17
N PRO A 20 0.91 -21.94 -1.60
CA PRO A 20 1.70 -21.34 -2.68
C PRO A 20 0.95 -21.16 -4.00
N GLU A 21 0.15 -22.16 -4.40
CA GLU A 21 -0.65 -22.09 -5.63
C GLU A 21 -1.72 -21.00 -5.56
N LEU A 22 -2.43 -20.89 -4.43
CA LEU A 22 -3.45 -19.86 -4.24
C LEU A 22 -2.85 -18.47 -4.12
N LEU A 23 -1.70 -18.34 -3.46
CA LEU A 23 -0.96 -17.08 -3.38
C LEU A 23 -0.51 -16.63 -4.79
N HIS A 24 -0.05 -17.57 -5.63
CA HIS A 24 0.28 -17.28 -7.02
C HIS A 24 -0.94 -16.79 -7.80
N SER A 25 -2.07 -17.50 -7.72
CA SER A 25 -3.33 -17.07 -8.36
C SER A 25 -3.82 -15.72 -7.84
N PHE A 26 -3.67 -15.46 -6.54
CA PHE A 26 -4.00 -14.16 -5.94
C PHE A 26 -3.17 -13.05 -6.57
N HIS A 27 -1.84 -13.21 -6.68
CA HIS A 27 -0.99 -12.21 -7.34
C HIS A 27 -1.37 -11.99 -8.81
N GLN A 28 -1.65 -13.05 -9.57
CA GLN A 28 -2.12 -12.93 -10.96
C GLN A 28 -3.44 -12.16 -11.07
N PHE A 29 -4.37 -12.41 -10.15
CA PHE A 29 -5.62 -11.68 -10.07
C PHE A 29 -5.36 -10.18 -9.80
N MET A 30 -4.52 -9.87 -8.81
CA MET A 30 -4.14 -8.48 -8.49
C MET A 30 -3.42 -7.79 -9.65
N THR A 31 -2.59 -8.50 -10.43
CA THR A 31 -2.01 -7.98 -11.68
C THR A 31 -3.09 -7.64 -12.70
N THR A 32 -4.04 -8.56 -12.91
CA THR A 32 -5.07 -8.44 -13.96
C THR A 32 -6.05 -7.31 -13.67
N GLN A 33 -6.42 -7.09 -12.41
CA GLN A 33 -7.29 -5.98 -12.00
C GLN A 33 -6.77 -4.59 -12.40
N ARG A 34 -5.48 -4.46 -12.69
CA ARG A 34 -4.86 -3.19 -13.10
C ARG A 34 -5.06 -2.91 -14.59
N ILE A 35 -5.31 -3.95 -15.40
CA ILE A 35 -5.31 -3.85 -16.85
C ILE A 35 -6.52 -3.00 -17.28
N GLY A 36 -6.25 -1.95 -18.07
CA GLY A 36 -7.29 -1.05 -18.60
C GLY A 36 -7.72 0.05 -17.64
N HIS A 37 -7.17 0.12 -16.43
CA HIS A 37 -7.42 1.21 -15.48
C HIS A 37 -6.30 2.26 -15.53
N PRO A 38 -6.63 3.56 -15.27
CA PRO A 38 -5.62 4.60 -15.10
C PRO A 38 -4.61 4.23 -14.00
N GLN A 39 -3.35 4.59 -14.21
CA GLN A 39 -2.32 4.44 -13.20
C GLN A 39 -2.31 5.64 -12.27
N TRP A 40 -1.79 5.46 -11.06
CA TRP A 40 -1.69 6.58 -10.11
C TRP A 40 -0.78 7.72 -10.56
N LEU A 41 0.18 7.40 -11.42
CA LEU A 41 1.03 8.38 -12.09
C LEU A 41 0.28 9.28 -13.09
N ASP A 42 -0.95 8.93 -13.46
CA ASP A 42 -1.79 9.78 -14.30
C ASP A 42 -2.45 10.92 -13.52
N PHE A 43 -2.59 10.77 -12.20
CA PHE A 43 -3.25 11.74 -11.33
C PHE A 43 -2.35 12.32 -10.23
N TYR A 44 -1.23 11.69 -9.91
CA TYR A 44 -0.25 12.21 -8.96
C TYR A 44 1.07 12.60 -9.66
N PRO A 45 1.40 13.91 -9.74
CA PRO A 45 2.60 14.38 -10.43
C PRO A 45 3.86 14.21 -9.57
N ILE A 46 4.41 12.99 -9.54
CA ILE A 46 5.58 12.66 -8.69
C ILE A 46 6.81 13.53 -8.99
N ASP A 47 6.97 13.96 -10.24
CA ASP A 47 8.04 14.81 -10.75
C ASP A 47 8.00 16.23 -10.17
N LYS A 48 6.81 16.68 -9.76
CA LYS A 48 6.59 18.00 -9.14
C LYS A 48 6.50 17.90 -7.62
N GLU A 49 5.86 16.86 -7.12
CA GLU A 49 5.52 16.75 -5.70
C GLU A 49 6.60 16.03 -4.88
N LEU A 50 7.28 15.03 -5.45
CA LEU A 50 8.24 14.22 -4.71
C LEU A 50 9.68 14.52 -5.10
N VAL A 51 9.98 14.64 -6.39
CA VAL A 51 11.36 14.78 -6.89
C VAL A 51 12.06 16.06 -6.41
N PRO A 52 11.46 17.27 -6.47
CA PRO A 52 12.19 18.51 -6.15
C PRO A 52 12.62 18.60 -4.68
N GLY A 53 11.92 17.90 -3.79
CA GLY A 53 12.23 17.85 -2.37
C GLY A 53 13.07 16.65 -1.95
N PHE A 54 13.46 15.76 -2.87
CA PHE A 54 14.24 14.56 -2.54
C PHE A 54 15.70 14.92 -2.23
N ASP A 55 16.20 14.48 -1.08
CA ASP A 55 17.60 14.69 -0.70
C ASP A 55 18.47 13.60 -1.30
N SER A 56 19.06 13.90 -2.46
CA SER A 56 19.96 12.97 -3.17
C SER A 56 21.42 13.04 -2.69
N SER A 57 21.71 13.77 -1.60
CA SER A 57 23.08 13.84 -1.07
C SER A 57 23.51 12.56 -0.36
N ASP A 58 22.55 11.83 0.24
CA ASP A 58 22.77 10.51 0.80
C ASP A 58 22.55 9.43 -0.27
N PRO A 59 23.58 8.64 -0.66
CA PRO A 59 23.42 7.56 -1.62
C PRO A 59 22.47 6.45 -1.15
N ASN A 60 22.19 6.35 0.16
CA ASN A 60 21.27 5.39 0.75
C ASN A 60 19.85 5.93 0.94
N ALA A 61 19.57 7.17 0.52
CA ALA A 61 18.25 7.77 0.64
C ALA A 61 17.19 6.95 -0.12
N VAL A 62 16.07 6.70 0.56
CA VAL A 62 14.95 5.94 0.01
C VAL A 62 13.93 6.90 -0.61
N PHE A 63 13.74 6.80 -1.92
CA PHE A 63 12.75 7.60 -2.63
C PHE A 63 11.33 7.12 -2.34
N MET A 64 11.10 5.80 -2.43
CA MET A 64 9.77 5.23 -2.24
C MET A 64 9.85 3.86 -1.57
N VAL A 65 8.99 3.68 -0.57
CA VAL A 65 8.67 2.38 0.01
C VAL A 65 7.27 2.00 -0.44
N ASP A 66 7.13 0.90 -1.19
CA ASP A 66 5.85 0.33 -1.59
C ASP A 66 5.42 -0.70 -0.53
N VAL A 67 4.55 -0.29 0.39
CA VAL A 67 4.18 -1.05 1.59
C VAL A 67 2.99 -1.95 1.26
N GLY A 68 3.17 -3.27 1.37
CA GLY A 68 2.19 -4.25 0.88
C GLY A 68 2.10 -4.27 -0.65
N GLY A 69 3.23 -4.01 -1.33
CA GLY A 69 3.26 -3.80 -2.78
C GLY A 69 3.11 -5.06 -3.64
N SER A 70 2.90 -6.23 -3.02
CA SER A 70 2.80 -7.52 -3.70
C SER A 70 4.01 -7.80 -4.59
N VAL A 71 3.83 -7.92 -5.91
CA VAL A 71 4.92 -8.16 -6.88
C VAL A 71 5.60 -6.89 -7.40
N GLY A 72 5.34 -5.72 -6.78
CA GLY A 72 6.12 -4.49 -6.99
C GLY A 72 5.77 -3.70 -8.25
N HIS A 73 4.55 -3.87 -8.76
CA HIS A 73 4.11 -3.21 -9.99
C HIS A 73 4.20 -1.67 -9.94
N GLU A 74 4.03 -1.05 -8.76
CA GLU A 74 4.01 0.42 -8.65
C GLU A 74 5.40 1.02 -8.78
N ILE A 75 6.38 0.39 -8.13
CA ILE A 75 7.79 0.74 -8.31
C ILE A 75 8.19 0.55 -9.78
N GLN A 76 7.78 -0.55 -10.41
CA GLN A 76 8.07 -0.80 -11.83
C GLN A 76 7.45 0.27 -12.73
N ALA A 77 6.20 0.68 -12.47
CA ALA A 77 5.52 1.73 -13.21
C ALA A 77 6.24 3.09 -13.07
N VAL A 78 6.64 3.45 -11.84
CA VAL A 78 7.42 4.68 -11.58
C VAL A 78 8.72 4.64 -12.35
N LYS A 79 9.50 3.57 -12.23
CA LYS A 79 10.81 3.46 -12.89
C LYS A 79 10.72 3.42 -14.41
N LYS A 80 9.65 2.84 -14.96
CA LYS A 80 9.41 2.86 -16.40
C LYS A 80 9.08 4.27 -16.90
N ARG A 81 8.26 5.03 -16.17
CA ARG A 81 7.82 6.37 -16.59
C ARG A 81 8.84 7.46 -16.26
N PHE A 82 9.61 7.28 -15.20
CA PHE A 82 10.58 8.25 -14.68
C PHE A 82 11.91 7.56 -14.33
N PRO A 83 12.66 7.09 -15.35
CA PRO A 83 13.85 6.25 -15.15
C PRO A 83 15.01 6.96 -14.43
N ASN A 84 14.99 8.29 -14.40
CA ASN A 84 16.07 9.11 -13.84
C ASN A 84 15.80 9.59 -12.42
N ILE A 85 14.71 9.15 -11.77
CA ILE A 85 14.47 9.51 -10.37
C ILE A 85 15.55 8.87 -9.50
N PRO A 86 16.32 9.67 -8.73
CA PRO A 86 17.38 9.16 -7.88
C PRO A 86 16.81 8.45 -6.64
N GLY A 87 17.67 7.72 -5.95
CA GLY A 87 17.35 7.08 -4.68
C GLY A 87 16.85 5.64 -4.82
N ARG A 88 16.69 5.01 -3.66
CA ARG A 88 16.30 3.61 -3.54
C ARG A 88 14.78 3.45 -3.63
N PHE A 89 14.36 2.36 -4.24
CA PHE A 89 12.96 1.97 -4.32
C PHE A 89 12.81 0.60 -3.68
N VAL A 90 12.11 0.54 -2.55
CA VAL A 90 12.01 -0.67 -1.74
C VAL A 90 10.57 -1.18 -1.73
N LEU A 91 10.38 -2.37 -2.26
CA LEU A 91 9.15 -3.14 -2.15
C LEU A 91 9.14 -3.85 -0.80
N GLN A 92 8.07 -3.67 -0.04
CA GLN A 92 7.83 -4.39 1.21
C GLN A 92 6.56 -5.23 1.11
N ASP A 93 6.67 -6.49 1.50
CA ASP A 93 5.54 -7.40 1.67
C ASP A 93 5.94 -8.52 2.63
N ARG A 94 5.03 -9.45 2.90
CA ARG A 94 5.25 -10.59 3.79
C ARG A 94 6.28 -11.56 3.20
N PRO A 95 6.99 -12.34 4.04
CA PRO A 95 8.05 -13.23 3.58
C PRO A 95 7.64 -14.18 2.44
N ALA A 96 6.44 -14.77 2.52
CA ALA A 96 5.93 -15.69 1.50
C ALA A 96 5.70 -14.99 0.15
N THR A 97 5.28 -13.73 0.16
CA THR A 97 5.13 -12.91 -1.05
C THR A 97 6.49 -12.58 -1.65
N ILE A 98 7.39 -12.03 -0.82
CA ILE A 98 8.72 -11.58 -1.26
C ILE A 98 9.57 -12.72 -1.82
N ALA A 99 9.42 -13.94 -1.29
CA ALA A 99 10.12 -15.11 -1.81
C ALA A 99 9.83 -15.40 -3.30
N GLY A 100 8.67 -14.99 -3.81
CA GLY A 100 8.28 -15.14 -5.21
C GLY A 100 8.62 -13.94 -6.10
N VAL A 101 9.17 -12.86 -5.55
CA VAL A 101 9.48 -11.64 -6.30
C VAL A 101 10.87 -11.76 -6.92
N VAL A 102 10.97 -11.47 -8.21
CA VAL A 102 12.25 -11.25 -8.90
C VAL A 102 12.43 -9.73 -9.05
N PRO A 103 13.33 -9.09 -8.29
CA PRO A 103 13.50 -7.65 -8.37
C PRO A 103 14.12 -7.24 -9.71
N GLU A 104 13.50 -6.26 -10.38
CA GLU A 104 13.94 -5.73 -11.67
C GLU A 104 14.10 -4.21 -11.62
N ASN A 105 14.83 -3.65 -12.59
CA ASN A 105 15.03 -2.21 -12.74
C ASN A 105 15.60 -1.53 -11.48
N GLY A 106 16.39 -2.26 -10.66
CA GLY A 106 16.96 -1.75 -9.41
C GLY A 106 15.96 -1.58 -8.28
N MET A 107 14.78 -2.21 -8.35
CA MET A 107 13.90 -2.38 -7.20
C MET A 107 14.59 -3.27 -6.16
N GLU A 108 14.46 -2.93 -4.89
CA GLU A 108 14.87 -3.79 -3.77
C GLU A 108 13.63 -4.47 -3.20
N ALA A 109 13.72 -5.75 -2.86
CA ALA A 109 12.63 -6.49 -2.21
C ALA A 109 13.01 -6.77 -0.75
N MET A 110 12.11 -6.43 0.17
CA MET A 110 12.33 -6.53 1.61
C MET A 110 11.13 -7.19 2.28
N ALA A 111 11.33 -8.33 2.93
CA ALA A 111 10.29 -8.90 3.78
C ALA A 111 10.03 -7.99 4.98
N HIS A 112 8.79 -7.53 5.15
CA HIS A 112 8.39 -6.69 6.26
C HIS A 112 6.90 -6.86 6.56
N ASP A 113 6.58 -6.98 7.86
CA ASP A 113 5.22 -6.90 8.38
C ASP A 113 4.95 -5.45 8.82
N PHE A 114 3.99 -4.79 8.18
CA PHE A 114 3.64 -3.40 8.47
C PHE A 114 2.93 -3.21 9.82
N PHE A 115 2.55 -4.30 10.51
CA PHE A 115 2.12 -4.24 11.91
C PHE A 115 3.30 -4.15 12.89
N SER A 116 4.53 -4.21 12.38
CA SER A 116 5.75 -3.93 13.12
C SER A 116 6.27 -2.52 12.79
N PRO A 117 7.12 -1.92 13.66
CA PRO A 117 7.73 -0.62 13.39
C PRO A 117 8.45 -0.58 12.04
N GLN A 118 8.17 0.44 11.22
CA GLN A 118 8.76 0.59 9.89
C GLN A 118 10.28 0.81 9.99
N PRO A 119 11.11 -0.09 9.42
CA PRO A 119 12.56 -0.04 9.54
C PRO A 119 13.22 1.04 8.67
N LEU A 120 12.62 1.39 7.53
CA LEU A 120 13.16 2.41 6.64
C LEU A 120 12.69 3.78 7.09
N LYS A 121 13.57 4.53 7.75
CA LYS A 121 13.29 5.86 8.29
C LYS A 121 13.58 6.95 7.25
N GLY A 122 12.77 8.00 7.23
CA GLY A 122 12.97 9.19 6.42
C GLY A 122 12.82 8.96 4.91
N ALA A 123 12.08 7.94 4.47
CA ALA A 123 11.81 7.78 3.04
C ALA A 123 10.99 8.96 2.51
N ARG A 124 11.17 9.31 1.23
CA ARG A 124 10.43 10.45 0.63
C ARG A 124 8.94 10.14 0.48
N ALA A 125 8.59 8.91 0.11
CA ALA A 125 7.21 8.44 0.10
C ALA A 125 7.07 7.03 0.70
N TYR A 126 6.02 6.84 1.50
CA TYR A 126 5.48 5.53 1.87
C TYR A 126 4.15 5.37 1.13
N TYR A 127 4.07 4.39 0.26
CA TYR A 127 2.96 4.22 -0.67
C TYR A 127 2.15 2.97 -0.33
N PHE A 128 0.84 3.11 -0.31
CA PHE A 128 -0.14 2.05 -0.10
C PHE A 128 -1.10 1.99 -1.28
N ARG A 129 -1.37 0.79 -1.79
CA ARG A 129 -2.44 0.56 -2.76
C ARG A 129 -3.15 -0.74 -2.49
N SER A 130 -4.47 -0.69 -2.26
CA SER A 130 -5.26 -1.88 -1.94
C SER A 130 -4.67 -2.64 -0.75
N VAL A 131 -4.38 -1.90 0.32
CA VAL A 131 -3.82 -2.40 1.58
C VAL A 131 -4.69 -1.96 2.75
N LEU A 132 -4.98 -0.67 2.90
CA LEU A 132 -5.70 -0.17 4.07
C LEU A 132 -7.18 -0.56 4.05
N HIS A 133 -7.74 -0.87 2.87
CA HIS A 133 -9.11 -1.38 2.75
C HIS A 133 -9.28 -2.83 3.27
N ASP A 134 -8.19 -3.56 3.49
CA ASP A 134 -8.20 -4.91 4.07
C ASP A 134 -8.25 -4.90 5.60
N TRP A 135 -8.25 -3.73 6.23
CA TRP A 135 -8.17 -3.62 7.68
C TRP A 135 -9.23 -2.68 8.24
N ASP A 136 -9.69 -2.99 9.46
CA ASP A 136 -10.50 -2.07 10.26
C ASP A 136 -9.69 -0.83 10.69
N ASP A 137 -10.39 0.19 11.18
CA ASP A 137 -9.76 1.47 11.53
C ASP A 137 -8.71 1.33 12.65
N ASP A 138 -8.91 0.43 13.62
CA ASP A 138 -7.95 0.24 14.72
C ASP A 138 -6.62 -0.31 14.20
N ARG A 139 -6.69 -1.31 13.30
CA ARG A 139 -5.53 -1.86 12.61
C ARG A 139 -4.89 -0.85 11.67
N CYS A 140 -5.67 -0.09 10.91
CA CYS A 140 -5.14 0.98 10.07
C CYS A 140 -4.38 2.02 10.89
N ARG A 141 -4.86 2.42 12.08
CA ARG A 141 -4.16 3.35 12.96
C ARG A 141 -2.81 2.81 13.43
N ILE A 142 -2.70 1.51 13.70
CA ILE A 142 -1.41 0.86 14.04
C ILE A 142 -0.43 0.99 12.87
N ILE A 143 -0.86 0.59 11.67
CA ILE A 143 -0.04 0.65 10.44
C ILE A 143 0.42 2.08 10.18
N LEU A 144 -0.51 3.03 10.15
CA LEU A 144 -0.23 4.45 9.89
C LEU A 144 0.64 5.06 10.98
N GLY A 145 0.47 4.65 12.24
CA GLY A 145 1.33 5.06 13.36
C GLY A 145 2.78 4.63 13.16
N HIS A 146 3.02 3.38 12.75
CA HIS A 146 4.36 2.89 12.44
C HIS A 146 5.01 3.62 11.26
N ILE A 147 4.23 3.97 10.23
CA ILE A 147 4.74 4.79 9.12
C ILE A 147 5.04 6.21 9.59
N ARG A 148 4.13 6.85 10.33
CA ARG A 148 4.34 8.19 10.91
C ARG A 148 5.63 8.24 11.72
N ASP A 149 5.90 7.25 12.56
CA ASP A 149 7.11 7.17 13.38
C ASP A 149 8.39 6.93 12.54
N ALA A 150 8.24 6.58 11.27
CA ALA A 150 9.34 6.51 10.31
C ALA A 150 9.50 7.78 9.46
N MET A 151 8.49 8.65 9.40
CA MET A 151 8.51 9.84 8.58
C MET A 151 9.46 10.92 9.11
N LYS A 152 10.07 11.68 8.19
CA LYS A 152 10.73 12.95 8.48
C LYS A 152 9.71 14.09 8.29
N PRO A 153 9.34 14.86 9.34
CA PRO A 153 8.37 15.95 9.23
C PRO A 153 8.75 16.97 8.15
N GLY A 154 7.76 17.42 7.37
CA GLY A 154 7.94 18.35 6.24
C GLY A 154 8.60 17.73 4.99
N TYR A 155 9.07 16.49 5.07
CA TYR A 155 9.75 15.79 3.98
C TYR A 155 9.02 14.54 3.52
N SER A 156 8.75 13.60 4.41
CA SER A 156 8.10 12.33 4.02
C SER A 156 6.62 12.55 3.72
N LYS A 157 6.07 11.77 2.78
CA LYS A 157 4.65 11.73 2.46
C LYS A 157 4.12 10.31 2.57
N ILE A 158 2.87 10.16 3.01
CA ILE A 158 2.10 8.93 2.83
C ILE A 158 1.22 9.11 1.61
N LEU A 159 1.26 8.16 0.68
CA LEU A 159 0.41 8.12 -0.48
C LEU A 159 -0.54 6.92 -0.35
N VAL A 160 -1.84 7.19 -0.33
CA VAL A 160 -2.88 6.16 -0.21
C VAL A 160 -3.67 6.13 -1.51
N ASN A 161 -3.57 5.01 -2.23
CA ASN A 161 -4.29 4.77 -3.48
C ASN A 161 -5.33 3.66 -3.25
N GLU A 162 -6.53 4.08 -2.86
CA GLU A 162 -7.64 3.21 -2.46
C GLU A 162 -8.94 3.68 -3.11
N PHE A 163 -10.00 2.87 -3.03
CA PHE A 163 -11.31 3.36 -3.45
C PHE A 163 -11.80 4.49 -2.55
N ASN A 164 -12.28 5.55 -3.20
CA ASN A 164 -13.06 6.61 -2.56
C ASN A 164 -14.52 6.43 -2.98
N ILE A 165 -15.31 5.78 -2.13
CA ILE A 165 -16.66 5.37 -2.49
C ILE A 165 -17.66 6.52 -2.27
N PRO A 166 -18.66 6.70 -3.17
CA PRO A 166 -19.70 7.69 -2.93
C PRO A 166 -20.65 7.24 -1.82
N VAL A 167 -21.20 8.18 -1.06
CA VAL A 167 -22.15 7.90 0.04
C VAL A 167 -23.41 7.17 -0.47
N LYS A 168 -23.80 7.38 -1.72
CA LYS A 168 -24.92 6.71 -2.39
C LYS A 168 -24.56 6.45 -3.86
N GLY A 169 -25.13 5.39 -4.44
CA GLY A 169 -24.96 5.09 -5.86
C GLY A 169 -23.57 4.55 -6.23
N ALA A 170 -22.88 3.89 -5.30
CA ALA A 170 -21.65 3.18 -5.62
C ALA A 170 -21.91 2.11 -6.69
N CYS A 171 -20.98 1.94 -7.62
CA CYS A 171 -21.11 0.95 -8.68
C CYS A 171 -20.96 -0.47 -8.11
N THR A 172 -21.49 -1.46 -8.83
CA THR A 172 -21.54 -2.86 -8.41
C THR A 172 -20.17 -3.45 -8.12
N PHE A 173 -19.12 -2.96 -8.80
CA PHE A 173 -17.75 -3.42 -8.59
C PHE A 173 -17.24 -3.07 -7.19
N VAL A 174 -17.42 -1.81 -6.77
CA VAL A 174 -16.98 -1.32 -5.47
C VAL A 174 -17.79 -1.95 -4.35
N THR A 175 -19.12 -2.08 -4.51
CA THR A 175 -19.94 -2.74 -3.50
C THR A 175 -19.62 -4.23 -3.36
N HIS A 176 -19.28 -4.90 -4.47
CA HIS A 176 -18.78 -6.28 -4.42
C HIS A 176 -17.44 -6.39 -3.68
N SER A 177 -16.51 -5.46 -3.92
CA SER A 177 -15.25 -5.35 -3.18
C SER A 177 -15.51 -5.23 -1.67
N ASP A 178 -16.43 -4.35 -1.27
CA ASP A 178 -16.82 -4.14 0.12
C ASP A 178 -17.34 -5.43 0.80
N PHE A 179 -18.25 -6.15 0.14
CA PHE A 179 -18.70 -7.46 0.64
C PHE A 179 -17.58 -8.49 0.75
N MET A 180 -16.62 -8.47 -0.18
CA MET A 180 -15.47 -9.36 -0.17
C MET A 180 -14.56 -9.06 1.03
N VAL A 181 -14.12 -7.81 1.20
CA VAL A 181 -13.23 -7.42 2.31
C VAL A 181 -13.93 -7.57 3.67
N MET A 182 -15.25 -7.34 3.75
CA MET A 182 -16.05 -7.62 4.93
C MET A 182 -16.06 -9.12 5.28
N SER A 183 -16.19 -10.00 4.29
CA SER A 183 -16.28 -11.45 4.51
C SER A 183 -14.94 -12.06 4.89
N VAL A 184 -13.87 -11.58 4.26
CA VAL A 184 -12.51 -12.14 4.38
C VAL A 184 -11.77 -11.53 5.57
N ASN A 185 -11.75 -10.21 5.68
CA ASN A 185 -10.94 -9.48 6.65
C ASN A 185 -11.77 -8.68 7.67
N ALA A 186 -13.10 -8.64 7.50
CA ALA A 186 -14.01 -7.76 8.23
C ALA A 186 -13.56 -6.30 8.23
N ALA A 187 -13.10 -5.91 7.05
CA ALA A 187 -12.76 -4.55 6.73
C ALA A 187 -13.89 -3.91 5.90
N VAL A 188 -13.64 -2.69 5.43
CA VAL A 188 -14.65 -1.85 4.80
C VAL A 188 -14.01 -0.97 3.73
N GLU A 189 -14.71 -0.81 2.62
CA GLU A 189 -14.40 0.24 1.65
C GLU A 189 -14.84 1.59 2.21
N ARG A 190 -14.00 2.62 2.09
CA ARG A 190 -14.21 3.90 2.77
C ARG A 190 -14.64 5.00 1.82
N THR A 191 -15.59 5.80 2.28
CA THR A 191 -15.93 7.10 1.66
C THR A 191 -14.82 8.10 1.92
N GLN A 192 -14.79 9.19 1.15
CA GLN A 192 -13.84 10.29 1.37
C GLN A 192 -13.83 10.75 2.84
N ARG A 193 -15.00 10.90 3.44
CA ARG A 193 -15.12 11.36 4.83
C ARG A 193 -14.49 10.36 5.80
N GLN A 194 -14.73 9.07 5.60
CA GLN A 194 -14.12 8.02 6.42
C GLN A 194 -12.59 7.96 6.25
N TRP A 195 -12.06 8.24 5.05
CA TRP A 195 -10.62 8.40 4.87
C TRP A 195 -10.05 9.58 5.67
N TYR A 196 -10.72 10.74 5.66
CA TYR A 196 -10.33 11.86 6.54
C TYR A 196 -10.37 11.48 8.01
N ASP A 197 -11.49 10.92 8.47
CA ASP A 197 -11.67 10.55 9.88
C ASP A 197 -10.62 9.50 10.33
N LEU A 198 -10.26 8.54 9.47
CA LEU A 198 -9.22 7.56 9.76
C LEU A 198 -7.82 8.20 9.79
N ILE A 199 -7.39 8.85 8.70
CA ILE A 199 -6.01 9.35 8.58
C ILE A 199 -5.72 10.41 9.63
N GLU A 200 -6.66 11.34 9.85
CA GLU A 200 -6.48 12.44 10.80
C GLU A 200 -6.71 12.01 12.26
N SER A 201 -7.24 10.81 12.51
CA SER A 201 -7.25 10.24 13.87
C SER A 201 -5.86 9.83 14.38
N VAL A 202 -4.88 9.70 13.48
CA VAL A 202 -3.48 9.44 13.85
C VAL A 202 -2.78 10.78 14.05
N GLU A 203 -2.50 11.12 15.31
CA GLU A 203 -1.84 12.37 15.66
C GLU A 203 -0.54 12.58 14.87
N GLY A 204 -0.39 13.76 14.27
CA GLY A 204 0.76 14.15 13.44
C GLY A 204 0.58 13.88 11.94
N LEU A 205 -0.49 13.18 11.53
CA LEU A 205 -0.86 13.05 10.12
C LEU A 205 -1.94 14.07 9.74
N LYS A 206 -1.85 14.58 8.52
CA LYS A 206 -2.83 15.49 7.92
C LYS A 206 -2.96 15.18 6.44
N ILE A 207 -4.19 15.16 5.93
CA ILE A 207 -4.42 15.02 4.49
C ILE A 207 -4.16 16.37 3.82
N GLU A 208 -3.24 16.39 2.86
CA GLU A 208 -2.94 17.58 2.07
C GLU A 208 -3.84 17.71 0.83
N ARG A 209 -4.21 16.57 0.23
CA ARG A 209 -5.05 16.49 -0.97
C ARG A 209 -5.64 15.09 -1.15
N ILE A 210 -6.74 15.01 -1.91
CA ILE A 210 -7.36 13.79 -2.45
C ILE A 210 -7.51 14.00 -3.96
#